data_AF-A0A950CH54-F1
#
_entry.id   AF-A0A950CH54-F1
#
_cell.length_a   1.000
_cell.length_b   1.000
_cell.length_c   1.000
_cell.angle_alpha   90.00
_cell.angle_beta   90.00
_cell.angle_gamma   90.00
#
_symmetry.space_group_name_H-M   'P 1'
#
loop_
_entity.id
_entity.type
_entity.pdbx_description
1 polymer ?
#
loop_
_entity_poly.entity_id
_entity_poly.type
_entity_poly.pdbx_seq_one_letter_code
_entity_poly.pdbx_strand_id
1 'polypeptide(L)'
;TVVTQLHRELQRGSLGVRLSLNLTFVGATTMIALAGHLLEIALWAFVLDLCGGAADFSAALYCSAGSYTTVGSGDVVLSSRWKLLGPFEAATGMLMFGVSTALIFAVIQRLIQARLDRAK
;
A
#
# COMPACT_ATOMS: atom_id res chain seq x y z
N THR A 1 -16.89 -29.60 -36.84
CA THR A 1 -17.79 -28.67 -36.12
C THR A 1 -17.79 -28.89 -34.60
N VAL A 2 -17.72 -30.13 -34.10
CA VAL A 2 -17.60 -30.43 -32.65
C VAL A 2 -16.23 -30.07 -32.06
N VAL A 3 -15.14 -30.29 -32.81
CA VAL A 3 -13.75 -30.00 -32.37
C VAL A 3 -13.51 -28.51 -32.13
N THR A 4 -14.15 -27.63 -32.90
CA THR A 4 -14.05 -26.17 -32.74
C THR A 4 -14.87 -25.64 -31.56
N GLN A 5 -15.93 -26.35 -31.13
CA GLN A 5 -16.67 -26.02 -29.91
C GLN A 5 -15.96 -26.51 -28.64
N LEU A 6 -15.34 -27.69 -28.67
CA LEU A 6 -14.61 -28.24 -27.53
C LEU A 6 -13.36 -27.41 -27.17
N HIS A 7 -12.68 -26.84 -28.17
CA HIS A 7 -11.55 -25.93 -27.94
C HIS A 7 -11.96 -24.62 -27.25
N ARG A 8 -13.19 -24.14 -27.48
CA ARG A 8 -13.75 -22.92 -26.85
C ARG A 8 -14.11 -23.12 -25.37
N GLU A 9 -14.55 -24.32 -24.99
CA GLU A 9 -14.86 -24.60 -23.57
C GLU A 9 -13.60 -24.83 -22.73
N LEU A 10 -12.56 -25.43 -23.31
CA LEU A 10 -11.25 -25.54 -22.64
C LEU A 10 -10.55 -24.18 -22.48
N GLN A 11 -10.73 -23.25 -23.42
CA GLN A 11 -10.22 -21.87 -23.28
C GLN A 11 -10.94 -21.05 -22.21
N ARG A 12 -12.21 -21.36 -21.87
CA ARG A 12 -12.97 -20.64 -20.84
C ARG A 12 -12.49 -20.91 -19.40
N GLY A 13 -11.95 -22.09 -19.10
CA GLY A 13 -11.35 -22.39 -17.78
C GLY A 13 -10.01 -21.69 -17.54
N SER A 14 -9.17 -21.59 -18.58
CA SER A 14 -7.85 -20.93 -18.53
C SER A 14 -7.95 -19.41 -18.35
N LEU A 15 -8.96 -18.78 -18.94
CA LEU A 15 -9.24 -17.35 -18.79
C LEU A 15 -9.60 -16.96 -17.34
N GLY A 16 -10.37 -17.80 -16.65
CA GLY A 16 -10.72 -17.60 -15.24
C GLY A 16 -9.50 -17.68 -14.31
N VAL A 17 -8.67 -18.73 -14.47
CA VAL A 17 -7.43 -18.92 -13.69
C VAL A 17 -6.43 -17.79 -13.92
N ARG A 18 -6.33 -17.27 -15.15
CA ARG A 18 -5.44 -16.14 -15.45
C ARG A 18 -5.93 -14.83 -14.87
N LEU A 19 -7.25 -14.60 -14.82
CA LEU A 19 -7.84 -13.43 -14.20
C LEU A 19 -7.66 -13.46 -12.69
N SER A 20 -7.90 -14.61 -12.06
CA SER A 20 -7.67 -14.78 -10.62
C SER A 20 -6.20 -14.56 -10.28
N LEU A 21 -5.25 -15.10 -11.06
CA LEU A 21 -3.82 -14.95 -10.79
C LEU A 21 -3.33 -13.50 -10.93
N ASN A 22 -3.84 -12.75 -11.93
CA ASN A 22 -3.57 -11.31 -12.04
C ASN A 22 -4.11 -10.53 -10.84
N LEU A 23 -5.33 -10.85 -10.40
CA LEU A 23 -5.95 -10.20 -9.26
C LEU A 23 -5.21 -10.53 -7.95
N THR A 24 -4.80 -11.78 -7.78
CA THR A 24 -3.97 -12.22 -6.66
C THR A 24 -2.63 -11.48 -6.64
N PHE A 25 -2.00 -11.26 -7.80
CA PHE A 25 -0.71 -10.56 -7.87
C PHE A 25 -0.83 -9.07 -7.51
N VAL A 26 -1.86 -8.39 -8.02
CA VAL A 26 -2.17 -7.00 -7.64
C VAL A 26 -2.51 -6.93 -6.15
N GLY A 27 -3.37 -7.81 -5.67
CA GLY A 27 -3.76 -7.89 -4.26
C GLY A 27 -2.57 -8.11 -3.33
N ALA A 28 -1.68 -9.05 -3.67
CA ALA A 28 -0.45 -9.30 -2.91
C ALA A 28 0.45 -8.06 -2.88
N THR A 29 0.62 -7.37 -4.02
CA THR A 29 1.40 -6.12 -4.09
C THR A 29 0.81 -5.04 -3.18
N THR A 30 -0.51 -4.85 -3.20
CA THR A 30 -1.21 -3.91 -2.32
C THR A 30 -1.06 -4.26 -0.85
N MET A 31 -1.15 -5.54 -0.49
CA MET A 31 -0.96 -5.99 0.90
C MET A 31 0.47 -5.77 1.40
N ILE A 32 1.47 -6.03 0.55
CA ILE A 32 2.87 -5.75 0.87
C ILE A 32 3.09 -4.24 1.07
N ALA A 33 2.53 -3.40 0.19
CA ALA A 33 2.60 -1.95 0.34
C ALA A 33 1.94 -1.47 1.64
N LEU A 34 0.75 -2.00 1.97
CA LEU A 34 0.08 -1.69 3.23
C LEU A 34 0.92 -2.09 4.45
N ALA A 35 1.53 -3.28 4.44
CA ALA A 35 2.42 -3.71 5.52
C ALA A 35 3.63 -2.79 5.67
N GLY A 36 4.19 -2.30 4.55
CA GLY A 36 5.24 -1.28 4.55
C GLY A 36 4.81 0.02 5.24
N HIS A 37 3.62 0.54 4.90
CA HIS A 37 3.07 1.74 5.55
C HIS A 37 2.87 1.54 7.06
N LEU A 38 2.32 0.40 7.48
CA LEU A 38 2.14 0.09 8.91
C LEU A 38 3.47 -0.03 9.64
N LEU A 39 4.50 -0.58 8.99
CA LEU A 39 5.85 -0.66 9.55
C LEU A 39 6.47 0.74 9.70
N GLU A 40 6.33 1.62 8.72
CA GLU A 40 6.83 2.99 8.81
C GLU A 40 6.13 3.78 9.92
N ILE A 41 4.81 3.64 10.06
CA ILE A 41 4.05 4.21 11.17
C ILE A 41 4.59 3.69 12.51
N ALA A 42 4.81 2.38 12.65
CA ALA A 42 5.39 1.82 13.88
C ALA A 42 6.81 2.35 14.17
N LEU A 43 7.63 2.52 13.14
CA LEU A 43 8.97 3.09 13.25
C LEU A 43 8.94 4.55 13.71
N TRP A 44 8.05 5.37 13.14
CA TRP A 44 7.87 6.76 13.55
C TRP A 44 7.35 6.85 14.98
N ALA A 45 6.35 6.04 15.34
CA ALA A 45 5.85 5.94 16.70
C ALA A 45 6.97 5.62 17.72
N PHE A 46 7.87 4.69 17.38
CA PHE A 46 9.02 4.37 18.20
C PHE A 46 10.00 5.54 18.36
N VAL A 47 10.25 6.30 17.28
CA VAL A 47 11.06 7.54 17.35
C VAL A 47 10.39 8.59 18.24
N LEU A 48 9.08 8.77 18.13
CA LEU A 48 8.32 9.72 18.95
C LEU A 48 8.34 9.34 20.43
N ASP A 49 8.22 8.06 20.75
CA ASP A 49 8.31 7.53 22.11
C ASP A 49 9.71 7.78 22.72
N LEU A 50 10.78 7.47 21.98
CA LEU A 50 12.16 7.72 22.41
C LEU A 50 12.46 9.22 22.63
N CYS A 51 11.86 10.09 21.82
CA CYS A 51 12.00 11.54 21.94
C CYS A 51 11.19 12.13 23.11
N GLY A 52 10.35 11.35 23.79
CA GLY A 52 9.40 11.85 24.79
C GLY A 52 8.35 12.76 24.18
N GLY A 53 7.96 12.50 22.93
CA GLY A 53 7.00 13.29 22.16
C GLY A 53 5.54 13.04 22.55
N ALA A 54 5.24 11.89 23.15
CA ALA A 54 3.88 11.46 23.54
C ALA A 54 3.86 10.90 24.97
N ALA A 55 2.66 10.73 25.53
CA ALA A 55 2.47 10.28 26.92
C ALA A 55 2.82 8.81 27.15
N ASP A 56 2.51 7.96 26.17
CA ASP A 56 2.86 6.54 26.13
C ASP A 56 3.01 6.08 24.66
N PHE A 57 3.46 4.83 24.47
CA PHE A 57 3.65 4.26 23.14
C PHE A 57 2.35 4.18 22.33
N SER A 58 1.19 4.00 22.98
CA SER A 58 -0.11 3.96 22.30
C SER A 58 -0.48 5.33 21.72
N ALA A 59 -0.25 6.39 22.48
CA ALA A 59 -0.42 7.77 22.04
C ALA A 59 0.61 8.14 20.97
N ALA A 60 1.84 7.63 21.05
CA ALA A 60 2.86 7.81 20.01
C ALA A 60 2.44 7.16 18.69
N LEU A 61 1.90 5.94 18.75
CA LEU A 61 1.40 5.21 17.57
C LEU A 61 0.18 5.89 16.95
N TYR A 62 -0.76 6.35 17.78
CA TYR A 62 -1.91 7.13 17.32
C TYR A 62 -1.47 8.46 16.68
N CYS A 63 -0.54 9.16 17.32
CA CYS A 63 0.02 10.43 16.83
C CYS A 63 0.67 10.25 15.47
N SER A 64 1.55 9.24 15.36
CA SER A 64 2.26 8.84 14.15
C SER A 64 1.30 8.45 13.03
N ALA A 65 0.34 7.56 13.29
CA ALA A 65 -0.63 7.12 12.29
C ALA A 65 -1.43 8.31 11.73
N GLY A 66 -1.89 9.23 12.58
CA GLY A 66 -2.60 10.44 12.16
C GLY A 66 -1.73 11.38 11.34
N SER A 67 -0.48 11.61 11.75
CA SER A 67 0.47 12.44 11.00
C SER A 67 0.82 11.82 9.64
N TYR A 68 1.23 10.55 9.61
CA TYR A 68 1.63 9.81 8.42
C TYR A 68 0.52 9.75 7.36
N THR A 69 -0.73 9.54 7.78
CA THR A 69 -1.90 9.50 6.88
C THR A 69 -2.47 10.87 6.56
N THR A 70 -1.88 11.94 7.08
CA THR A 70 -2.33 13.35 6.96
C THR A 70 -3.71 13.65 7.57
N VAL A 71 -4.29 12.69 8.30
CA VAL A 71 -5.53 12.88 9.06
C VAL A 71 -5.32 13.89 10.19
N GLY A 72 -4.14 13.85 10.80
CA GLY A 72 -3.79 14.65 11.97
C GLY A 72 -4.33 14.06 13.27
N SER A 73 -3.56 14.24 14.33
CA SER A 73 -3.86 13.71 15.66
C SER A 73 -4.36 14.86 16.51
N GLY A 74 -5.63 15.21 16.34
CA GLY A 74 -6.25 16.43 16.89
C GLY A 74 -6.09 16.60 18.41
N ASP A 75 -5.86 15.51 19.13
CA ASP A 75 -5.83 15.47 20.60
C ASP A 75 -4.42 15.29 21.19
N VAL A 76 -3.41 14.98 20.36
CA VAL A 76 -2.04 14.70 20.80
C VAL A 76 -1.09 15.76 20.27
N VAL A 77 -0.69 16.69 21.14
CA VAL A 77 0.24 17.77 20.80
C VAL A 77 1.66 17.39 21.20
N LEU A 78 2.54 17.24 20.20
CA LEU A 78 3.97 17.06 20.42
C LEU A 78 4.57 18.27 21.16
N SER A 79 5.53 18.01 22.05
CA SER A 79 6.28 19.07 22.72
C SER A 79 6.98 20.00 21.71
N SER A 80 7.14 21.29 22.07
CA SER A 80 7.66 22.33 21.15
C SER A 80 9.00 21.98 20.49
N ARG A 81 9.82 21.15 21.13
CA ARG A 81 11.11 20.70 20.59
C ARG A 81 10.96 19.73 19.41
N TRP A 82 9.89 18.95 19.38
CA TRP A 82 9.67 17.83 18.46
C TRP A 82 8.50 18.07 17.49
N LYS A 83 7.85 19.24 17.56
CA LYS A 83 6.68 19.59 16.73
C LYS A 83 6.91 19.48 15.22
N LEU A 84 8.16 19.64 14.74
CA LEU A 84 8.49 19.50 13.32
C LEU A 84 8.47 18.05 12.82
N LEU A 85 8.60 17.04 13.70
CA LEU A 85 8.57 15.63 13.31
C LEU A 85 7.23 15.25 12.67
N GLY A 86 6.10 15.77 13.19
CA GLY A 86 4.78 15.48 12.63
C GLY A 86 4.63 15.86 11.15
N PRO A 87 4.93 17.10 10.74
CA PRO A 87 4.96 17.49 9.32
C PRO A 87 5.96 16.68 8.47
N PHE A 88 7.13 16.32 8.99
CA PHE A 88 8.10 15.49 8.27
C PHE A 88 7.60 14.06 8.05
N GLU A 89 6.97 13.48 9.06
CA GLU A 89 6.33 12.19 8.97
C GLU A 89 5.18 12.21 7.97
N ALA A 90 4.33 13.25 7.99
CA ALA A 90 3.25 13.44 7.02
C ALA A 90 3.77 13.53 5.58
N ALA A 91 4.86 14.27 5.35
CA ALA A 91 5.51 14.35 4.04
C ALA A 91 6.07 12.99 3.59
N THR A 92 6.68 12.24 4.51
CA THR A 92 7.20 10.90 4.25
C THR A 92 6.06 9.95 3.86
N GLY A 93 4.96 9.97 4.61
CA GLY A 93 3.78 9.18 4.32
C GLY A 93 3.18 9.50 2.95
N MET A 94 2.98 10.78 2.63
CA MET A 94 2.50 11.19 1.30
C MET A 94 3.40 10.69 0.16
N LEU A 95 4.72 10.82 0.30
CA LEU A 95 5.66 10.32 -0.71
C LEU A 95 5.57 8.81 -0.87
N MET A 96 5.51 8.07 0.24
CA MET A 96 5.41 6.60 0.18
C MET A 96 4.07 6.15 -0.37
N PHE A 97 2.95 6.81 -0.07
CA PHE A 97 1.66 6.51 -0.70
C PHE A 97 1.72 6.74 -2.21
N GLY A 98 2.42 7.79 -2.65
CA GLY A 98 2.70 8.05 -4.06
C GLY A 98 3.48 6.91 -4.72
N VAL A 99 4.57 6.47 -4.08
CA VAL A 99 5.40 5.34 -4.56
C VAL A 99 4.58 4.04 -4.62
N SER A 100 3.82 3.72 -3.57
CA SER A 100 2.95 2.54 -3.53
C SER A 100 1.91 2.54 -4.65
N THR A 101 1.28 3.69 -4.90
CA THR A 101 0.30 3.85 -5.99
C THR A 101 0.97 3.67 -7.35
N ALA A 102 2.15 4.27 -7.56
CA ALA A 102 2.91 4.12 -8.80
C ALA A 102 3.36 2.67 -9.04
N LEU A 103 3.78 1.96 -7.99
CA LEU A 103 4.16 0.54 -8.07
C LEU A 103 2.97 -0.34 -8.45
N ILE A 104 1.84 -0.18 -7.78
CA ILE A 104 0.60 -0.92 -8.10
C ILE A 104 0.17 -0.64 -9.54
N PHE A 105 0.23 0.63 -9.97
CA PHE A 105 -0.09 1.01 -11.34
C PHE A 105 0.85 0.37 -12.36
N ALA A 106 2.15 0.38 -12.11
CA ALA A 106 3.15 -0.27 -12.97
C ALA A 106 2.92 -1.78 -13.08
N VAL A 107 2.56 -2.43 -11.98
CA VAL A 107 2.18 -3.85 -11.96
C VAL A 107 0.95 -4.09 -12.84
N ILE A 108 -0.11 -3.30 -12.69
CA ILE A 108 -1.33 -3.40 -13.50
C ILE A 108 -1.01 -3.20 -14.98
N GLN A 109 -0.21 -2.19 -15.33
CA GLN A 109 0.19 -1.93 -16.72
C GLN A 109 0.94 -3.11 -17.33
N ARG A 110 1.90 -3.70 -16.61
CA ARG A 110 2.64 -4.89 -17.08
C ARG A 110 1.72 -6.08 -17.29
N LEU A 111 0.73 -6.29 -16.40
CA LEU A 111 -0.25 -7.37 -16.54
C LEU A 111 -1.17 -7.15 -17.77
N ILE A 112 -1.54 -5.90 -18.06
CA ILE A 112 -2.33 -5.56 -19.25
C ILE A 112 -1.52 -5.77 -20.53
N GLN A 113 -0.27 -5.29 -20.58
CA GLN A 113 0.62 -5.48 -21.74
C GLN A 113 0.84 -6.98 -22.03
N ALA A 114 1.15 -7.78 -21.00
CA ALA A 114 1.32 -9.24 -21.14
C ALA A 114 0.05 -10.00 -21.57
N ARG A 115 -1.13 -9.38 -21.47
CA ARG A 115 -2.39 -9.89 -22.03
C ARG A 115 -2.53 -9.52 -23.50
N LEU A 116 -2.21 -8.28 -23.86
CA LEU A 116 -2.32 -7.77 -25.24
C LEU A 116 -1.32 -8.45 -26.18
N ASP A 117 -0.07 -8.66 -25.77
CA ASP A 117 0.95 -9.33 -26.58
C ASP A 117 0.61 -10.78 -26.91
N ARG A 118 -0.22 -11.42 -26.08
CA ARG A 118 -0.71 -12.79 -26.31
C ARG A 118 -2.00 -12.88 -27.13
N ALA A 119 -2.63 -11.74 -27.43
CA ALA A 119 -3.81 -11.68 -28.27
C ALA A 119 -3.49 -11.43 -29.76
N LYS A 120 -2.24 -11.04 -30.06
CA LYS A 120 -1.67 -10.99 -31.40
C LYS A 120 -1.10 -12.36 -31.78
#